data_AF-A0A2D7X9S9-F1
#
_entry.id   AF-A0A2D7X9S9-F1
#
_cell.length_a   1.000
_cell.length_b   1.000
_cell.length_c   1.000
_cell.angle_alpha   90.00
_cell.angle_beta   90.00
_cell.angle_gamma   90.00
#
_symmetry.space_group_name_H-M   'P 1'
#
loop_
_entity.id
_entity.type
_entity.pdbx_description
1 polymer ?
#
loop_
_entity_poly.entity_id
_entity_poly.type
_entity_poly.pdbx_seq_one_letter_code
_entity_poly.pdbx_strand_id
1 'polypeptide(L)'
;ALQIGATLFGQLSLGACAHWLWSEYPVRFPNLKIAMSEGGIGWVAMLIDRLDNIIDRSGYGLGWDERPADVLRRNFWFCTLDDPSTIDTRDVIGVENICVETDYPHGDGTWPNTQNVIHDVWGHIPAHELRMMCSENAAKLYRHPLPDIVLPLG
;
A
#
# COMPACT_ATOMS: atom_id res chain seq x y z
N ALA A 1 1.08 -20.87 16.94
CA ALA A 1 0.18 -20.87 15.76
C ALA A 1 -0.30 -19.45 15.47
N LEU A 2 -0.93 -18.76 16.43
CA LEU A 2 -1.35 -17.35 16.29
C LEU A 2 -0.19 -16.39 15.99
N GLN A 3 0.95 -16.53 16.69
CA GLN A 3 2.12 -15.68 16.48
C GLN A 3 2.67 -15.79 15.06
N ILE A 4 2.67 -17.00 14.49
CA ILE A 4 3.10 -17.24 13.11
C ILE A 4 2.15 -16.54 12.13
N GLY A 5 0.84 -16.58 12.40
CA GLY A 5 -0.14 -15.83 11.60
C GLY A 5 0.15 -14.34 11.59
N ALA A 6 0.30 -13.74 12.78
CA ALA A 6 0.61 -12.32 12.93
C ALA A 6 1.94 -11.93 12.25
N THR A 7 2.97 -12.76 12.35
CA THR A 7 4.25 -12.54 11.65
C THR A 7 4.13 -12.56 10.12
N LEU A 8 3.15 -13.27 9.57
CA LEU A 8 3.06 -13.55 8.13
C LEU A 8 1.96 -12.75 7.42
N PHE A 9 1.35 -11.73 8.04
CA PHE A 9 0.32 -10.92 7.39
C PHE A 9 0.76 -10.32 6.06
N GLY A 10 1.99 -9.80 5.97
CA GLY A 10 2.54 -9.32 4.70
C GLY A 10 2.74 -10.41 3.65
N GLN A 11 3.14 -11.62 4.06
CA GLN A 11 3.29 -12.76 3.14
C GLN A 11 1.93 -13.28 2.62
N LEU A 12 0.91 -13.28 3.49
CA LEU A 12 -0.46 -13.63 3.11
C LEU A 12 -1.05 -12.58 2.16
N SER A 13 -0.82 -11.30 2.45
CA SER A 13 -1.27 -10.17 1.62
C SER A 13 -0.60 -10.16 0.25
N LEU A 14 0.70 -10.44 0.17
CA LEU A 14 1.40 -10.65 -1.09
C LEU A 14 0.75 -11.76 -1.92
N GLY A 15 0.45 -12.91 -1.31
CA GLY A 15 -0.22 -14.01 -1.99
C GLY A 15 -1.60 -13.63 -2.52
N ALA A 16 -2.42 -12.98 -1.69
CA ALA A 16 -3.74 -12.51 -2.07
C ALA A 16 -3.69 -11.47 -3.20
N CYS A 17 -2.77 -10.50 -3.10
CA CYS A 17 -2.56 -9.47 -4.12
C CYS A 17 -2.14 -10.09 -5.46
N ALA A 18 -1.18 -11.02 -5.45
CA ALA A 18 -0.76 -11.72 -6.65
C ALA A 18 -1.92 -12.47 -7.30
N HIS A 19 -2.75 -13.17 -6.52
CA HIS A 19 -3.92 -13.88 -7.05
C HIS A 19 -4.93 -12.90 -7.69
N TRP A 20 -5.21 -11.77 -7.04
CA TRP A 20 -6.09 -10.74 -7.60
C TRP A 20 -5.54 -10.12 -8.88
N LEU A 21 -4.24 -9.82 -8.93
CA LEU A 21 -3.60 -9.29 -10.13
C LEU A 21 -3.72 -10.32 -11.27
N TRP A 22 -3.20 -11.53 -11.08
CA TRP A 22 -3.16 -12.57 -12.11
C TRP A 22 -4.52 -13.15 -12.49
N SER A 23 -5.59 -12.83 -11.77
CA SER A 23 -6.95 -13.17 -12.17
C SER A 23 -7.46 -12.39 -13.39
N GLU A 24 -6.73 -11.37 -13.84
CA GLU A 24 -7.09 -10.47 -14.95
C GLU A 24 -8.37 -9.63 -14.72
N TYR A 25 -9.01 -9.73 -13.56
CA TYR A 25 -10.11 -8.83 -13.21
C TYR A 25 -9.71 -7.35 -13.27
N PRO A 26 -8.54 -6.92 -12.75
CA PRO A 26 -8.10 -5.54 -12.87
C PRO A 26 -7.86 -5.09 -14.33
N VAL A 27 -7.51 -6.01 -15.24
CA VAL A 27 -7.37 -5.71 -16.68
C VAL A 27 -8.74 -5.54 -17.32
N ARG A 28 -9.66 -6.47 -17.05
CA ARG A 28 -11.03 -6.46 -17.58
C ARG A 28 -11.85 -5.29 -17.04
N PHE A 29 -11.56 -4.85 -15.83
CA PHE A 29 -12.25 -3.77 -15.14
C PHE A 29 -11.22 -2.73 -14.67
N PRO A 30 -10.70 -1.88 -15.56
CA PRO A 30 -9.58 -0.97 -15.25
C PRO A 30 -9.90 0.06 -14.16
N ASN A 31 -11.19 0.30 -13.87
CA ASN A 31 -11.65 1.18 -12.80
C ASN A 31 -11.89 0.45 -11.45
N LEU A 32 -11.68 -0.86 -11.38
CA LEU A 32 -11.73 -1.63 -10.14
C LEU A 32 -10.63 -1.14 -9.20
N LYS A 33 -10.99 -0.83 -7.95
CA LYS A 33 -10.03 -0.40 -6.94
C LYS A 33 -9.98 -1.45 -5.82
N ILE A 34 -8.78 -1.88 -5.48
CA ILE A 34 -8.52 -2.92 -4.50
C ILE A 34 -7.64 -2.31 -3.40
N ALA A 35 -8.08 -2.36 -2.16
CA ALA A 35 -7.29 -1.93 -1.00
C ALA A 35 -6.85 -3.17 -0.21
N MET A 36 -5.55 -3.25 0.08
CA MET A 36 -4.93 -4.32 0.86
C MET A 36 -4.71 -3.81 2.29
N SER A 37 -5.68 -4.05 3.19
CA SER A 37 -5.58 -3.71 4.62
C SER A 37 -4.72 -4.69 5.40
N GLU A 38 -4.07 -4.20 6.45
CA GLU A 38 -3.29 -4.96 7.44
C GLU A 38 -2.17 -5.82 6.83
N GLY A 39 -1.78 -5.53 5.58
CA GLY A 39 -0.78 -6.28 4.84
C GLY A 39 0.62 -5.71 4.96
N GLY A 40 0.76 -4.49 5.49
CA GLY A 40 1.98 -3.71 5.40
C GLY A 40 2.42 -3.48 3.95
N ILE A 41 3.52 -2.75 3.79
CA ILE A 41 4.01 -2.35 2.46
C ILE A 41 5.36 -2.98 2.07
N GLY A 42 6.02 -3.69 3.00
CA GLY A 42 7.39 -4.21 2.80
C GLY A 42 7.57 -5.18 1.63
N TRP A 43 6.50 -5.80 1.14
CA TRP A 43 6.53 -6.71 0.00
C TRP A 43 6.20 -6.03 -1.33
N VAL A 44 5.69 -4.80 -1.32
CA VAL A 44 5.08 -4.17 -2.50
C VAL A 44 6.13 -3.74 -3.51
N ALA A 45 7.18 -3.01 -3.08
CA ALA A 45 8.28 -2.63 -3.95
C ALA A 45 8.98 -3.86 -4.56
N MET A 46 9.20 -4.89 -3.74
CA MET A 46 9.74 -6.18 -4.20
C MET A 46 8.83 -6.84 -5.25
N LEU A 47 7.51 -6.82 -5.05
CA LEU A 47 6.57 -7.40 -6.01
C LEU A 47 6.61 -6.63 -7.34
N ILE A 48 6.63 -5.31 -7.31
CA ILE A 48 6.74 -4.46 -8.50
C ILE A 48 7.98 -4.85 -9.31
N ASP A 49 9.16 -4.86 -8.67
CA ASP A 49 10.42 -5.24 -9.33
C ASP A 49 10.33 -6.66 -9.89
N ARG A 50 9.70 -7.57 -9.15
CA ARG A 50 9.51 -8.95 -9.58
C ARG A 50 8.63 -9.04 -10.82
N LEU A 51 7.52 -8.30 -10.88
CA LEU A 51 6.60 -8.30 -12.02
C LEU A 51 7.28 -7.80 -13.29
N ASP A 52 8.10 -6.75 -13.19
CA ASP A 52 8.89 -6.28 -14.33
C ASP A 52 9.92 -7.33 -14.77
N ASN A 53 10.64 -7.92 -13.81
CA ASN A 53 11.69 -8.89 -14.09
C ASN A 53 11.16 -10.16 -14.78
N ILE A 54 9.99 -10.69 -14.38
CA ILE A 54 9.44 -11.90 -15.00
C ILE A 54 8.92 -11.67 -16.41
N ILE A 55 8.46 -10.46 -16.72
CA ILE A 55 8.07 -10.07 -18.08
C ILE A 55 9.35 -9.99 -18.94
N ASP A 56 10.34 -9.24 -18.46
CA ASP A 56 11.53 -8.90 -19.27
C ASP A 56 12.51 -10.06 -19.44
N ARG A 57 12.64 -10.95 -18.45
CA ARG A 57 13.66 -12.02 -18.45
C ARG A 57 13.10 -13.41 -18.68
N SER A 58 11.87 -13.67 -18.24
CA SER A 58 11.29 -15.01 -18.25
C SER A 58 10.12 -15.15 -19.24
N GLY A 59 9.59 -14.04 -19.77
CA GLY A 59 8.46 -14.04 -20.71
C GLY A 59 7.12 -14.43 -20.10
N TYR A 60 6.98 -14.46 -18.78
CA TYR A 60 5.68 -14.66 -18.14
C TYR A 60 4.83 -13.41 -18.30
N GLY A 61 3.55 -13.56 -18.66
CA GLY A 61 2.63 -12.43 -18.81
C GLY A 61 2.74 -11.67 -20.13
N LEU A 62 3.49 -12.18 -21.13
CA LEU A 62 3.58 -11.57 -22.48
C LEU A 62 2.24 -11.46 -23.22
N GLY A 63 1.18 -12.12 -22.74
CA GLY A 63 -0.17 -12.02 -23.30
C GLY A 63 -0.99 -10.83 -22.79
N TRP A 64 -0.44 -10.01 -21.90
CA TRP A 64 -1.10 -8.82 -21.39
C TRP A 64 -0.74 -7.60 -22.23
N ASP A 65 -1.75 -6.80 -22.59
CA ASP A 65 -1.55 -5.54 -23.32
C ASP A 65 -0.86 -4.47 -22.46
N GLU A 66 -1.02 -4.56 -21.14
CA GLU A 66 -0.42 -3.66 -20.15
C GLU A 66 0.49 -4.47 -19.21
N ARG A 67 1.61 -3.89 -18.76
CA ARG A 67 2.50 -4.63 -17.86
C ARG A 67 1.78 -4.88 -16.52
N PRO A 68 1.90 -6.07 -15.93
CA PRO A 68 1.27 -6.36 -14.63
C PRO A 68 1.66 -5.38 -13.51
N ALA A 69 2.89 -4.85 -13.53
CA ALA A 69 3.33 -3.83 -12.58
C ALA A 69 2.56 -2.50 -12.74
N ASP A 70 2.23 -2.11 -13.98
CA ASP A 70 1.42 -0.91 -14.27
C ASP A 70 -0.04 -1.11 -13.82
N VAL A 71 -0.58 -2.31 -14.07
CA VAL A 71 -1.92 -2.69 -13.60
C VAL A 71 -1.97 -2.71 -12.07
N LEU A 72 -0.92 -3.20 -11.40
CA LEU A 72 -0.80 -3.16 -9.95
C LEU A 72 -0.88 -1.72 -9.43
N ARG A 73 -0.04 -0.82 -9.96
CA ARG A 73 -0.03 0.61 -9.57
C ARG A 73 -1.36 1.32 -9.84
N ARG A 74 -2.06 0.95 -10.92
CA ARG A 74 -3.35 1.57 -11.25
C ARG A 74 -4.47 1.12 -10.30
N ASN A 75 -4.52 -0.17 -9.97
CA ASN A 75 -5.71 -0.77 -9.39
C ASN A 75 -5.61 -1.06 -7.89
N PHE A 76 -4.42 -0.96 -7.29
CA PHE A 76 -4.19 -1.37 -5.90
C PHE A 76 -3.73 -0.22 -5.01
N TRP A 77 -4.22 -0.25 -3.76
CA TRP A 77 -3.77 0.58 -2.65
C TRP A 77 -3.35 -0.33 -1.51
N PHE A 78 -2.31 0.07 -0.77
CA PHE A 78 -1.68 -0.76 0.26
C PHE A 78 -1.70 -0.02 1.59
N CYS A 79 -2.19 -0.70 2.62
CA CYS A 79 -2.23 -0.13 3.95
C CYS A 79 -0.96 -0.47 4.75
N THR A 80 -0.56 0.48 5.60
CA THR A 80 0.55 0.34 6.54
C THR A 80 0.20 1.07 7.83
N LEU A 81 0.82 0.67 8.93
CA LEU A 81 0.66 1.31 10.23
C LEU A 81 1.77 2.36 10.43
N ASP A 82 2.95 1.90 10.85
CA ASP A 82 4.08 2.73 11.27
C ASP A 82 5.44 2.12 10.88
N ASP A 83 5.46 1.21 9.89
CA ASP A 83 6.66 0.49 9.47
C ASP A 83 7.85 1.43 9.18
N PRO A 84 8.92 1.46 10.01
CA PRO A 84 9.97 2.48 9.88
C PRO A 84 10.93 2.18 8.73
N SER A 85 11.19 0.89 8.43
CA SER A 85 12.18 0.50 7.43
C SER A 85 11.62 0.39 6.01
N THR A 86 10.32 0.09 5.87
CA THR A 86 9.71 -0.16 4.56
C THR A 86 9.25 1.14 3.89
N ILE A 87 8.99 2.19 4.67
CA ILE A 87 8.50 3.47 4.18
C ILE A 87 9.47 4.19 3.23
N ASP A 88 10.76 3.88 3.32
CA ASP A 88 11.79 4.41 2.42
C ASP A 88 11.68 3.81 1.00
N THR A 89 10.85 2.79 0.81
CA THR A 89 10.52 2.24 -0.53
C THR A 89 9.29 2.89 -1.16
N ARG A 90 8.66 3.88 -0.50
CA ARG A 90 7.41 4.52 -0.95
C ARG A 90 7.48 5.07 -2.37
N ASP A 91 8.63 5.56 -2.81
CA ASP A 91 8.81 6.11 -4.16
C ASP A 91 8.71 5.03 -5.24
N VAL A 92 9.15 3.80 -4.94
CA VAL A 92 9.00 2.64 -5.84
C VAL A 92 7.54 2.19 -5.89
N ILE A 93 6.87 2.20 -4.73
CA ILE A 93 5.47 1.82 -4.58
C ILE A 93 4.53 2.82 -5.27
N GLY A 94 4.83 4.12 -5.15
CA GLY A 94 3.91 5.22 -5.43
C GLY A 94 3.28 5.71 -4.12
N VAL A 95 3.62 6.95 -3.72
CA VAL A 95 3.08 7.59 -2.51
C VAL A 95 1.55 7.66 -2.57
N GLU A 96 0.98 7.83 -3.76
CA GLU A 96 -0.46 7.89 -4.03
C GLU A 96 -1.21 6.55 -3.83
N ASN A 97 -0.48 5.44 -3.72
CA ASN A 97 -1.01 4.10 -3.51
C ASN A 97 -0.91 3.64 -2.05
N ILE A 98 -0.29 4.43 -1.17
CA ILE A 98 -0.11 4.08 0.24
C ILE A 98 -1.20 4.75 1.08
N CYS A 99 -1.80 4.00 2.00
CA CYS A 99 -2.75 4.50 2.99
C CYS A 99 -2.28 4.13 4.40
N VAL A 100 -2.26 5.09 5.32
CA VAL A 100 -2.05 4.76 6.74
C VAL A 100 -3.35 4.23 7.35
N GLU A 101 -3.24 3.19 8.15
CA GLU A 101 -4.33 2.71 9.01
C GLU A 101 -3.90 2.70 10.48
N THR A 102 -4.87 2.83 11.38
CA THR A 102 -4.63 2.80 12.83
C THR A 102 -4.92 1.44 13.46
N ASP A 103 -5.63 0.60 12.72
CA ASP A 103 -6.12 -0.73 13.10
C ASP A 103 -6.76 -0.79 14.49
N TYR A 104 -7.54 0.24 14.85
CA TYR A 104 -8.21 0.27 16.14
C TYR A 104 -9.28 -0.84 16.24
N PRO A 105 -9.33 -1.63 17.34
CA PRO A 105 -8.59 -1.49 18.60
C PRO A 105 -7.46 -2.53 18.79
N HIS A 106 -6.87 -3.05 17.72
CA HIS A 106 -5.84 -4.08 17.81
C HIS A 106 -4.59 -3.61 18.58
N GLY A 107 -3.91 -4.56 19.21
CA GLY A 107 -2.82 -4.28 20.16
C GLY A 107 -1.49 -3.87 19.52
N ASP A 108 -1.35 -4.16 18.23
CA ASP A 108 -0.28 -3.73 17.32
C ASP A 108 -0.64 -2.46 16.55
N GLY A 109 -1.84 -1.92 16.78
CA GLY A 109 -2.24 -0.59 16.30
C GLY A 109 -1.53 0.55 17.05
N THR A 110 -1.65 1.76 16.51
CA THR A 110 -0.99 2.97 17.06
C THR A 110 -1.91 3.85 17.92
N TRP A 111 -3.21 3.55 17.97
CA TRP A 111 -4.16 4.31 18.78
C TRP A 111 -3.85 4.19 20.29
N PRO A 112 -3.99 5.27 21.10
CA PRO A 112 -4.46 6.60 20.77
C PRO A 112 -3.36 7.59 20.33
N ASN A 113 -2.13 7.12 20.16
CA ASN A 113 -0.94 7.96 19.97
C ASN A 113 -0.48 8.06 18.51
N THR A 114 -1.31 7.66 17.54
CA THR A 114 -0.97 7.56 16.11
C THR A 114 -0.19 8.76 15.58
N GLN A 115 -0.64 9.99 15.88
CA GLN A 115 0.02 11.20 15.37
C GLN A 115 1.47 11.33 15.85
N ASN A 116 1.75 11.01 17.13
CA ASN A 116 3.10 11.05 17.68
C ASN A 116 3.96 9.94 17.09
N VAL A 117 3.41 8.73 16.94
CA VAL A 117 4.12 7.60 16.33
C VAL A 117 4.56 7.97 14.91
N ILE A 118 3.62 8.43 14.05
CA ILE A 118 3.95 8.83 12.67
C ILE A 118 4.98 9.96 12.63
N HIS A 119 4.87 10.96 13.50
CA HIS A 119 5.88 12.02 13.60
C HIS A 119 7.27 11.46 13.93
N ASP A 120 7.35 10.51 14.87
CA ASP A 120 8.62 9.96 15.33
C ASP A 120 9.25 9.00 14.32
N VAL A 121 8.44 8.15 13.66
CA VAL A 121 8.94 7.16 12.70
C VAL A 121 9.19 7.74 11.30
N TRP A 122 8.36 8.69 10.87
CA TRP A 122 8.31 9.18 9.49
C TRP A 122 8.47 10.70 9.38
N GLY A 123 8.93 11.38 10.43
CA GLY A 123 9.14 12.83 10.43
C GLY A 123 10.14 13.36 9.40
N HIS A 124 10.93 12.48 8.78
CA HIS A 124 11.81 12.83 7.66
C HIS A 124 11.08 12.96 6.31
N ILE A 125 9.84 12.47 6.21
CA ILE A 125 9.05 12.51 4.98
C ILE A 125 8.45 13.91 4.79
N PRO A 126 8.47 14.47 3.56
CA PRO A 126 7.85 15.76 3.28
C PRO A 126 6.38 15.81 3.71
N ALA A 127 5.96 16.96 4.26
CA ALA A 127 4.60 17.16 4.78
C ALA A 127 3.50 16.82 3.76
N HIS A 128 3.70 17.15 2.49
CA HIS A 128 2.72 16.86 1.44
C HIS A 128 2.56 15.35 1.18
N GLU A 129 3.63 14.56 1.22
CA GLU A 129 3.56 13.09 1.09
C GLU A 129 2.91 12.47 2.33
N LEU A 130 3.22 12.98 3.53
CA LEU A 130 2.53 12.54 4.76
C LEU A 130 1.03 12.81 4.68
N ARG A 131 0.58 13.97 4.18
CA ARG A 131 -0.85 14.24 3.96
C ARG A 131 -1.47 13.24 2.99
N MET A 132 -0.80 12.95 1.88
CA MET A 132 -1.26 11.97 0.90
C MET A 132 -1.51 10.62 1.56
N MET A 133 -0.48 10.06 2.21
CA MET A 133 -0.55 8.72 2.81
C MET A 133 -1.49 8.66 4.01
N CYS A 134 -1.50 9.68 4.87
CA CYS A 134 -2.30 9.69 6.09
C CYS A 134 -3.76 10.09 5.89
N SER A 135 -4.13 10.69 4.75
CA SER A 135 -5.49 11.20 4.57
C SER A 135 -5.99 11.30 3.13
N GLU A 136 -5.25 11.96 2.22
CA GLU A 136 -5.80 12.36 0.92
C GLU A 136 -6.02 11.16 -0.01
N ASN A 137 -5.13 10.15 0.03
CA ASN A 137 -5.26 8.94 -0.76
C ASN A 137 -6.52 8.16 -0.37
N ALA A 138 -6.74 7.94 0.93
CA ALA A 138 -7.93 7.27 1.43
C ALA A 138 -9.21 8.07 1.13
N ALA A 139 -9.18 9.40 1.34
CA ALA A 139 -10.30 10.28 1.01
C ALA A 139 -10.70 10.17 -0.48
N LYS A 140 -9.71 10.20 -1.38
CA LYS A 140 -9.93 10.02 -2.83
C LYS A 140 -10.41 8.63 -3.19
N LEU A 141 -9.82 7.59 -2.59
CA LEU A 141 -10.16 6.18 -2.84
C LEU A 141 -11.61 5.89 -2.45
N TYR A 142 -11.99 6.26 -1.24
CA TYR A 142 -13.30 5.97 -0.66
C TYR A 142 -14.36 7.05 -0.95
N ARG A 143 -13.97 8.14 -1.63
CA ARG A 143 -14.83 9.30 -1.93
C ARG A 143 -15.38 9.94 -0.64
N HIS A 144 -14.53 10.06 0.36
CA HIS A 144 -14.84 10.68 1.62
C HIS A 144 -14.30 12.12 1.64
N PRO A 145 -15.04 13.11 2.17
CA PRO A 145 -14.52 14.46 2.30
C PRO A 145 -13.31 14.50 3.24
N LEU A 146 -12.36 15.39 2.94
CA LEU A 146 -11.31 15.74 3.89
C LEU A 146 -11.88 16.64 4.99
N PRO A 147 -11.27 16.65 6.19
CA PRO A 147 -11.57 17.67 7.19
C PRO A 147 -11.17 19.06 6.68
N ASP A 148 -11.73 20.12 7.28
CA ASP A 148 -11.42 21.52 6.93
C ASP A 148 -9.92 21.84 7.02
N ILE A 149 -9.21 21.14 7.91
CA ILE A 149 -7.76 21.27 8.11
C ILE A 149 -7.14 19.88 8.04
N VAL A 150 -6.22 19.70 7.08
CA VAL A 150 -5.43 18.48 6.93
C VAL A 150 -4.03 18.72 7.47
N LEU A 151 -3.60 17.86 8.41
CA LEU A 151 -2.27 17.89 9.01
C LEU A 151 -1.35 16.85 8.34
N PRO A 152 -0.01 17.05 8.36
CA PRO A 152 0.70 18.19 8.92
C PRO A 152 0.56 19.47 8.07
N LEU A 153 0.68 20.64 8.71
CA LEU A 153 0.74 21.94 8.02
C LEU A 153 2.12 22.13 7.36
N GLY A 154 2.16 22.74 6.18
CA GLY A 154 3.39 23.02 5.41
C GLY A 154 3.49 22.25 4.10
#